data_AF-A0A4R6Q0K3-F1
#
_entry.id   AF-A0A4R6Q0K3-F1
#
_cell.length_a   1.000
_cell.length_b   1.000
_cell.length_c   1.000
_cell.angle_alpha   90.00
_cell.angle_beta   90.00
_cell.angle_gamma   90.00
#
_symmetry.space_group_name_H-M   'P 1'
#
loop_
_entity.id
_entity.type
_entity.pdbx_description
1 polymer ?
#
loop_
_entity_poly.entity_id
_entity_poly.type
_entity_poly.pdbx_seq_one_letter_code
_entity_poly.pdbx_strand_id
1 'polypeptide(L)'
;MNEDLKALIDTYYSLADAMAAQGLPGDGESLKTHMAMVSVAVAAAEGSVRESEINCIREYLDYPLTKEIVHENILPAKLDKILTRPPVEIYAFVAAEKNMAGAEEGPGTADMFIKVVDSYLTEMIMADGDADENETWIKDKYISMLKSEVKKTRKKFKS
;
A
#
# COMPACT_ATOMS: atom_id res chain seq x y z
N MET A 1 -10.72 -14.32 1.75
CA MET A 1 -9.43 -13.70 2.09
C MET A 1 -8.33 -14.73 1.91
N ASN A 2 -7.19 -14.33 1.35
CA ASN A 2 -5.99 -15.13 1.19
C ASN A 2 -5.07 -14.91 2.40
N GLU A 3 -4.97 -15.92 3.27
CA GLU A 3 -4.22 -15.84 4.53
C GLU A 3 -2.72 -15.62 4.33
N ASP A 4 -2.13 -16.18 3.27
CA ASP A 4 -0.71 -16.01 2.96
C ASP A 4 -0.42 -14.55 2.58
N LEU A 5 -1.34 -13.94 1.81
CA LEU A 5 -1.23 -12.52 1.43
C LEU A 5 -1.38 -11.60 2.64
N LYS A 6 -2.30 -11.91 3.56
CA LYS A 6 -2.44 -11.17 4.82
C LYS A 6 -1.16 -11.25 5.66
N ALA A 7 -0.61 -12.46 5.84
CA ALA A 7 0.63 -12.64 6.58
C ALA A 7 1.83 -11.88 5.95
N LEU A 8 1.87 -11.78 4.62
CA LEU A 8 2.87 -10.96 3.93
C LEU A 8 2.68 -9.47 4.20
N ILE A 9 1.45 -8.96 4.21
CA ILE A 9 1.15 -7.57 4.57
C ILE A 9 1.60 -7.26 6.01
N ASP A 10 1.26 -8.14 6.97
CA ASP A 10 1.66 -7.99 8.37
C ASP A 10 3.19 -8.01 8.56
N THR A 11 3.89 -8.79 7.73
CA THR A 11 5.35 -8.80 7.69
C THR A 11 5.90 -7.43 7.30
N TYR A 12 5.27 -6.72 6.36
CA TYR A 12 5.71 -5.37 5.96
C TYR A 12 5.45 -4.31 7.04
N TYR A 13 4.38 -4.43 7.83
CA TYR A 13 4.16 -3.56 8.99
C TYR A 13 5.24 -3.76 10.05
N SER A 14 5.50 -5.02 10.40
CA SER A 14 6.56 -5.38 11.35
C SER A 14 7.95 -4.94 10.87
N LEU A 15 8.18 -5.03 9.55
CA LEU A 15 9.42 -4.57 8.93
C LEU A 15 9.55 -3.05 9.00
N ALA A 16 8.47 -2.30 8.74
CA ALA A 16 8.46 -0.85 8.87
C ALA A 16 8.78 -0.42 10.32
N ASP A 17 8.19 -1.08 11.33
CA ASP A 17 8.52 -0.85 12.74
C ASP A 17 10.00 -1.13 13.05
N ALA A 18 10.53 -2.24 12.55
CA ALA A 18 11.94 -2.60 12.75
C ALA A 18 12.90 -1.60 12.08
N MET A 19 12.49 -0.99 10.97
CA MET A 19 13.24 0.07 10.30
C MET A 19 13.13 1.40 11.04
N ALA A 20 11.95 1.74 11.56
CA ALA A 20 11.70 2.90 12.40
C ALA A 20 12.58 2.88 13.64
N ALA A 21 12.68 1.73 14.30
CA ALA A 21 13.56 1.51 15.46
C ALA A 21 15.05 1.70 15.13
N GLN A 22 15.44 1.61 13.85
CA GLN A 22 16.80 1.89 13.36
C GLN A 22 16.97 3.33 12.86
N GLY A 23 15.97 4.20 13.03
CA GLY A 23 16.01 5.61 12.65
C GLY A 23 15.64 5.89 11.19
N LEU A 24 15.08 4.92 10.47
CA LEU A 24 14.48 5.15 9.15
C LEU A 24 13.06 5.75 9.30
N PRO A 25 12.56 6.52 8.31
CA PRO A 25 11.27 7.18 8.43
C PRO A 25 10.09 6.21 8.22
N GLY A 26 8.95 6.54 8.85
CA GLY A 26 7.73 5.74 8.81
C GLY A 26 7.66 4.72 9.94
N ASP A 27 6.54 4.02 10.03
CA ASP A 27 6.28 2.89 10.94
C ASP A 27 5.15 2.01 10.40
N GLY A 28 4.85 0.91 11.08
CA GLY A 28 3.81 -0.03 10.66
C GLY A 28 2.41 0.59 10.66
N GLU A 29 2.11 1.49 11.59
CA GLU A 29 0.80 2.13 11.73
C GLU A 29 0.58 3.19 10.64
N SER A 30 1.60 3.99 10.31
CA SER A 30 1.54 4.93 9.19
C SER A 30 1.40 4.22 7.86
N LEU A 31 2.09 3.09 7.68
CA LEU A 31 1.94 2.26 6.49
C LEU A 31 0.54 1.65 6.39
N LYS A 32 0.02 1.11 7.49
CA LYS A 32 -1.33 0.55 7.57
C LYS A 32 -2.39 1.60 7.25
N THR A 33 -2.28 2.78 7.85
CA THR A 33 -3.16 3.93 7.60
C THR A 33 -3.11 4.33 6.12
N HIS A 34 -1.91 4.43 5.54
CA HIS A 34 -1.73 4.76 4.13
C HIS A 34 -2.40 3.72 3.22
N MET A 35 -2.19 2.43 3.51
CA MET A 35 -2.80 1.33 2.77
C MET A 35 -4.33 1.39 2.84
N ALA A 36 -4.92 1.64 4.02
CA ALA A 36 -6.36 1.80 4.17
C ALA A 36 -6.92 2.97 3.35
N MET A 37 -6.22 4.12 3.36
CA MET A 37 -6.61 5.29 2.56
C MET A 37 -6.55 5.01 1.05
N VAL A 38 -5.52 4.30 0.57
CA VAL A 38 -5.40 3.92 -0.84
C VAL A 38 -6.48 2.91 -1.23
N SER A 39 -6.75 1.90 -0.39
CA SER A 39 -7.78 0.90 -0.70
C SER A 39 -9.16 1.52 -0.80
N VAL A 40 -9.51 2.41 0.13
CA VAL A 40 -10.75 3.17 0.05
C VAL A 40 -10.76 4.06 -1.19
N ALA A 41 -9.62 4.62 -1.59
CA ALA A 41 -9.55 5.43 -2.80
C ALA A 41 -9.76 4.64 -4.10
N VAL A 42 -9.29 3.40 -4.12
CA VAL A 42 -9.53 2.47 -5.22
C VAL A 42 -11.00 2.06 -5.24
N ALA A 43 -11.53 1.55 -4.12
CA ALA A 43 -12.92 1.10 -4.01
C ALA A 43 -13.95 2.23 -4.23
N ALA A 44 -13.58 3.48 -3.95
CA ALA A 44 -14.44 4.63 -4.17
C ALA A 44 -14.32 5.22 -5.58
N ALA A 45 -13.76 4.51 -6.56
CA ALA A 45 -13.58 5.02 -7.92
C ALA A 45 -14.90 5.54 -8.52
N GLU A 46 -16.02 4.87 -8.21
CA GLU A 46 -17.36 5.23 -8.65
C GLU A 46 -18.10 6.20 -7.71
N GLY A 47 -17.43 6.72 -6.68
CA GLY A 47 -17.97 7.70 -5.74
C GLY A 47 -18.65 7.10 -4.49
N SER A 48 -18.65 5.78 -4.34
CA SER A 48 -19.10 5.08 -3.12
C SER A 48 -18.28 3.82 -2.89
N VAL A 49 -18.25 3.33 -1.65
CA VAL A 49 -17.57 2.07 -1.29
C VAL A 49 -18.62 1.07 -0.77
N ARG A 50 -18.53 -0.18 -1.21
CA ARG A 50 -19.44 -1.25 -0.79
C ARG A 50 -19.00 -1.86 0.54
N GLU A 51 -19.95 -2.45 1.26
CA GLU A 51 -19.68 -3.09 2.56
C GLU A 51 -18.72 -4.29 2.42
N SER A 52 -18.80 -5.03 1.32
CA SER A 52 -17.88 -6.16 1.03
C SER A 52 -16.43 -5.70 0.93
N GLU A 53 -16.18 -4.56 0.29
CA GLU A 53 -14.84 -3.98 0.15
C GLU A 53 -14.34 -3.43 1.48
N ILE A 54 -15.21 -2.75 2.25
CA ILE A 54 -14.87 -2.29 3.61
C ILE A 54 -14.49 -3.48 4.49
N ASN A 55 -15.25 -4.58 4.44
CA ASN A 55 -14.94 -5.79 5.18
C ASN A 55 -13.60 -6.40 4.72
N CYS A 56 -13.36 -6.47 3.41
CA CYS A 56 -12.11 -6.97 2.85
C CYS A 56 -10.90 -6.14 3.33
N ILE A 57 -11.00 -4.81 3.28
CA ILE A 57 -9.95 -3.89 3.75
C ILE A 57 -9.71 -4.07 5.25
N ARG A 58 -10.80 -4.13 6.05
CA ARG A 58 -10.71 -4.33 7.50
C ARG A 58 -10.02 -5.65 7.85
N GLU A 59 -10.36 -6.72 7.14
CA GLU A 59 -9.80 -8.05 7.38
C GLU A 59 -8.32 -8.15 6.99
N TYR A 60 -7.93 -7.58 5.84
CA TYR A 60 -6.54 -7.61 5.39
C TYR A 60 -5.61 -6.72 6.21
N LEU A 61 -6.07 -5.53 6.59
CA LEU A 61 -5.21 -4.53 7.24
C LEU A 61 -5.34 -4.54 8.77
N ASP A 62 -6.28 -5.31 9.32
CA ASP A 62 -6.68 -5.23 10.74
C ASP A 62 -6.90 -3.77 11.17
N TYR A 63 -7.58 -3.00 10.31
CA TYR A 63 -7.81 -1.56 10.48
C TYR A 63 -9.28 -1.34 10.81
N PRO A 64 -9.64 -0.56 11.85
CA PRO A 64 -11.03 -0.39 12.31
C PRO A 64 -11.83 0.50 11.35
N LEU A 65 -12.08 0.02 10.14
CA LEU A 65 -12.79 0.75 9.10
C LEU A 65 -14.31 0.52 9.23
N THR A 66 -15.06 1.63 9.18
CA THR A 66 -16.53 1.62 9.10
C THR A 66 -16.98 2.49 7.93
N LYS A 67 -18.25 2.35 7.52
CA LYS A 67 -18.87 3.25 6.53
C LYS A 67 -18.78 4.71 6.94
N GLU A 68 -19.02 5.05 8.21
CA GLU A 68 -18.89 6.44 8.67
C GLU A 68 -17.45 6.94 8.49
N ILE A 69 -16.45 6.14 8.86
CA ILE A 69 -15.03 6.52 8.71
C ILE A 69 -14.70 6.78 7.23
N VAL A 70 -15.14 5.90 6.33
CA VAL A 70 -14.93 6.06 4.88
C VAL A 70 -15.55 7.36 4.37
N HIS A 71 -16.84 7.56 4.60
CA HIS A 71 -17.61 8.66 4.03
C HIS A 71 -17.29 10.03 4.65
N GLU A 72 -17.00 10.08 5.95
CA GLU A 72 -16.80 11.34 6.66
C GLU A 72 -15.33 11.78 6.71
N ASN A 73 -14.38 10.85 6.63
CA ASN A 73 -12.96 11.15 6.81
C ASN A 73 -12.12 10.92 5.55
N ILE A 74 -12.36 9.85 4.80
CA ILE A 74 -11.45 9.44 3.72
C ILE A 74 -11.87 10.05 2.37
N LEU A 75 -13.14 9.90 1.95
CA LEU A 75 -13.62 10.51 0.70
C LEU A 75 -13.45 12.04 0.69
N PRO A 76 -13.75 12.79 1.78
CA PRO A 76 -13.61 14.24 1.80
C PRO A 76 -12.16 14.73 1.83
N ALA A 77 -11.20 13.92 2.29
CA ALA A 77 -9.79 14.28 2.43
C ALA A 77 -9.01 14.37 1.10
N LYS A 78 -9.71 14.16 -0.03
CA LYS A 78 -9.25 14.22 -1.43
C LYS A 78 -8.40 13.01 -1.84
N LEU A 79 -9.07 12.06 -2.50
CA LEU A 79 -8.51 10.98 -3.32
C LEU A 79 -7.26 11.42 -4.11
N ASP A 80 -7.30 12.63 -4.68
CA ASP A 80 -6.21 13.25 -5.45
C ASP A 80 -4.88 13.36 -4.70
N LYS A 81 -4.90 13.53 -3.37
CA LYS A 81 -3.68 13.64 -2.55
C LYS A 81 -3.08 12.28 -2.22
N ILE A 82 -3.91 11.24 -2.14
CA ILE A 82 -3.50 9.88 -1.79
C ILE A 82 -2.75 9.27 -2.98
N LEU A 83 -3.27 9.45 -4.19
CA LEU A 83 -2.67 8.93 -5.43
C LEU A 83 -1.46 9.73 -5.93
N THR A 84 -1.00 10.75 -5.19
CA THR A 84 0.14 11.60 -5.57
C THR A 84 1.30 11.53 -4.59
N ARG A 85 1.17 10.75 -3.51
CA ARG A 85 2.22 10.59 -2.51
C ARG A 85 2.41 9.12 -2.17
N PRO A 86 3.58 8.53 -2.44
CA PRO A 86 3.89 7.18 -1.98
C PRO A 86 4.02 7.16 -0.45
N PRO A 87 3.83 5.99 0.18
CA PRO A 87 4.13 5.82 1.60
C PRO A 87 5.61 6.11 1.85
N VAL A 88 5.91 6.73 2.99
CA VAL A 88 7.29 7.13 3.33
C VAL A 88 8.19 5.91 3.51
N GLU A 89 7.60 4.77 3.87
CA GLU A 89 8.24 3.48 4.07
C GLU A 89 8.89 2.93 2.80
N ILE A 90 8.45 3.36 1.60
CA ILE A 90 9.18 3.04 0.35
C ILE A 90 10.63 3.51 0.43
N TYR A 91 10.88 4.67 1.04
CA TYR A 91 12.24 5.14 1.26
C TYR A 91 13.00 4.21 2.21
N ALA A 92 12.38 3.82 3.32
CA ALA A 92 12.99 2.93 4.31
C ALA A 92 13.32 1.56 3.70
N PHE A 93 12.40 0.96 2.92
CA PHE A 93 12.62 -0.30 2.22
C PHE A 93 13.80 -0.24 1.26
N VAL A 94 13.89 0.82 0.45
CA VAL A 94 15.03 1.00 -0.46
C VAL A 94 16.33 1.32 0.30
N ALA A 95 16.26 2.05 1.41
CA ALA A 95 17.44 2.35 2.24
C ALA A 95 18.01 1.07 2.87
N ALA A 96 17.14 0.17 3.35
CA ALA A 96 17.54 -1.12 3.90
C ALA A 96 18.20 -2.03 2.85
N GLU A 97 17.68 -2.06 1.61
CA GLU A 97 18.31 -2.79 0.49
C GLU A 97 19.77 -2.36 0.27
N LYS A 98 20.07 -1.06 0.38
CA LYS A 98 21.44 -0.53 0.21
C LYS A 98 22.41 -1.07 1.26
N ASN A 99 21.94 -1.20 2.50
CA ASN A 99 22.77 -1.64 3.62
C ASN A 99 23.06 -3.16 3.57
N MET A 100 22.33 -3.91 2.74
CA MET A 100 22.56 -5.34 2.48
C MET A 100 23.54 -5.56 1.31
N ALA A 101 24.64 -4.81 1.29
CA ALA A 101 25.66 -4.87 0.24
C ALA A 101 26.18 -6.31 0.06
N GLY A 102 25.80 -6.95 -1.06
CA GLY A 102 26.21 -8.32 -1.42
C GLY A 102 25.09 -9.21 -1.94
N ALA A 103 23.81 -8.84 -1.82
CA ALA A 103 22.73 -9.61 -2.41
C ALA A 103 22.69 -9.42 -3.94
N GLU A 104 22.96 -10.51 -4.67
CA GLU A 104 22.89 -10.62 -6.13
C GLU A 104 21.49 -10.29 -6.71
N GLU A 105 21.45 -10.20 -8.05
CA GLU A 105 20.32 -9.82 -8.91
C GLU A 105 18.97 -10.46 -8.52
N GLY A 106 18.17 -9.74 -7.74
CA GLY A 106 16.81 -10.10 -7.38
C GLY A 106 15.94 -8.87 -7.08
N PRO A 107 14.60 -9.01 -7.07
CA PRO A 107 13.72 -7.93 -6.65
C PRO A 107 14.00 -7.57 -5.18
N GLY A 108 14.24 -6.28 -4.91
CA GLY A 108 14.48 -5.82 -3.54
C GLY A 108 13.19 -5.81 -2.71
N THR A 109 13.33 -5.60 -1.40
CA THR A 109 12.23 -5.43 -0.44
C THR A 109 11.11 -4.53 -0.98
N ALA A 110 11.46 -3.39 -1.58
CA ALA A 110 10.48 -2.45 -2.11
C ALA A 110 9.76 -2.98 -3.37
N ASP A 111 10.42 -3.79 -4.21
CA ASP A 111 9.79 -4.42 -5.37
C ASP A 111 8.81 -5.52 -4.92
N MET A 112 9.18 -6.29 -3.90
CA MET A 112 8.31 -7.32 -3.31
C MET A 112 7.11 -6.69 -2.61
N PHE A 113 7.28 -5.56 -1.93
CA PHE A 113 6.18 -4.80 -1.34
C PHE A 113 5.16 -4.40 -2.41
N ILE A 114 5.63 -3.86 -3.55
CA ILE A 114 4.76 -3.46 -4.65
C ILE A 114 3.92 -4.64 -5.17
N LYS A 115 4.51 -5.84 -5.27
CA LYS A 115 3.78 -7.04 -5.68
C LYS A 115 2.69 -7.42 -4.67
N VAL A 116 3.01 -7.37 -3.37
CA VAL A 116 2.04 -7.64 -2.29
C VAL A 116 0.88 -6.65 -2.36
N VAL A 117 1.18 -5.35 -2.52
CA VAL A 117 0.16 -4.30 -2.68
C VAL A 117 -0.72 -4.54 -3.92
N ASP A 118 -0.12 -4.91 -5.06
CA ASP A 118 -0.86 -5.17 -6.30
C ASP A 118 -1.79 -6.38 -6.16
N SER A 119 -1.30 -7.47 -5.57
CA SER A 119 -2.13 -8.65 -5.26
C SER A 119 -3.26 -8.32 -4.30
N TYR A 120 -2.97 -7.56 -3.23
CA TYR A 120 -3.97 -7.15 -2.25
C TYR A 120 -5.07 -6.28 -2.87
N LEU A 121 -4.69 -5.23 -3.60
CA LEU A 121 -5.68 -4.37 -4.25
C LEU A 121 -6.48 -5.13 -5.31
N THR A 122 -5.89 -6.11 -5.98
CA THR A 122 -6.61 -6.98 -6.93
C THR A 122 -7.63 -7.88 -6.22
N GLU A 123 -7.31 -8.47 -5.07
CA GLU A 123 -8.30 -9.21 -4.30
C GLU A 123 -9.39 -8.32 -3.71
N MET A 124 -9.03 -7.08 -3.35
CA MET A 124 -9.95 -6.09 -2.80
C MET A 124 -10.99 -5.62 -3.82
N ILE A 125 -10.58 -5.24 -5.04
CA ILE A 125 -11.53 -4.87 -6.11
C ILE A 125 -12.40 -6.05 -6.56
N MET A 126 -11.92 -7.29 -6.39
CA MET A 126 -12.73 -8.48 -6.69
C MET A 126 -13.69 -8.86 -5.55
N ALA A 127 -13.66 -8.15 -4.40
CA ALA A 127 -14.40 -8.55 -3.20
C ALA A 127 -15.91 -8.35 -3.34
N ASP A 128 -16.37 -7.45 -4.21
CA ASP A 128 -17.78 -7.27 -4.53
C ASP A 128 -18.26 -8.11 -5.75
N GLY A 129 -17.32 -8.83 -6.38
CA GLY A 129 -17.54 -9.72 -7.50
C GLY A 129 -17.30 -9.11 -8.89
N ASP A 130 -16.92 -7.84 -8.99
CA ASP A 130 -16.65 -7.17 -10.27
C ASP A 130 -15.47 -6.21 -10.16
N ALA A 131 -14.40 -6.45 -10.93
CA ALA A 131 -13.30 -5.48 -11.01
C ALA A 131 -13.66 -4.39 -12.02
N ASP A 132 -14.12 -3.23 -11.54
CA ASP A 132 -14.42 -2.09 -12.41
C ASP A 132 -13.14 -1.58 -13.10
N GLU A 133 -13.30 -1.10 -14.34
CA GLU A 133 -12.25 -0.46 -15.14
C GLU A 133 -11.67 0.76 -14.42
N ASN A 134 -12.49 1.54 -13.70
CA ASN A 134 -12.00 2.72 -12.99
C ASN A 134 -11.14 2.34 -11.78
N GLU A 135 -11.57 1.35 -10.98
CA GLU A 135 -10.80 0.83 -9.85
C GLU A 135 -9.48 0.24 -10.30
N THR A 136 -9.52 -0.55 -11.38
CA THR A 136 -8.33 -1.11 -12.02
C THR A 136 -7.37 -0.01 -12.47
N TRP A 137 -7.90 1.05 -13.10
CA TRP A 137 -7.09 2.19 -13.51
C TRP A 137 -6.45 2.94 -12.33
N ILE A 138 -7.20 3.17 -11.24
CA ILE A 138 -6.68 3.81 -10.03
C ILE A 138 -5.58 2.95 -9.40
N LYS A 139 -5.81 1.64 -9.28
CA LYS A 139 -4.83 0.67 -8.79
C LYS A 139 -3.55 0.73 -9.63
N ASP A 140 -3.65 0.60 -10.95
CA ASP A 140 -2.49 0.58 -11.84
C ASP A 140 -1.69 1.89 -11.80
N LYS A 141 -2.39 3.03 -11.65
CA LYS A 141 -1.78 4.33 -11.45
C LYS A 141 -0.99 4.40 -10.14
N TYR A 142 -1.54 3.89 -9.04
CA TYR A 142 -0.86 3.81 -7.76
C TYR A 142 0.36 2.88 -7.80
N ILE A 143 0.23 1.68 -8.37
CA ILE A 143 1.34 0.74 -8.56
C ILE A 143 2.46 1.36 -9.41
N SER A 144 2.10 2.08 -10.47
CA SER A 144 3.06 2.80 -11.32
C SER A 144 3.80 3.91 -10.55
N MET A 145 3.09 4.62 -9.66
CA MET A 145 3.69 5.63 -8.78
C MET A 145 4.71 4.99 -7.82
N LEU A 146 4.38 3.87 -7.17
CA LEU A 146 5.31 3.17 -6.29
C LEU A 146 6.58 2.73 -7.03
N LYS A 147 6.43 2.11 -8.20
CA LYS A 147 7.56 1.70 -9.06
C LYS A 147 8.46 2.89 -9.43
N SER A 148 7.84 4.04 -9.74
CA SER A 148 8.57 5.28 -10.06
C SER A 148 9.36 5.82 -8.85
N GLU A 149 8.75 5.84 -7.66
CA GLU A 149 9.43 6.32 -6.44
C GLU A 149 10.57 5.39 -6.02
N VAL A 150 10.41 4.07 -6.13
CA VAL A 150 11.50 3.10 -5.90
C VAL A 150 12.68 3.40 -6.82
N LYS A 151 12.43 3.55 -8.14
CA LYS A 151 13.47 3.88 -9.12
C LYS A 151 14.18 5.21 -8.81
N LYS A 152 13.42 6.23 -8.45
CA LYS A 152 13.94 7.56 -8.09
C LYS A 152 14.77 7.52 -6.82
N THR A 153 14.31 6.79 -5.80
CA THR A 153 15.01 6.65 -4.52
C THR A 153 16.31 5.87 -4.67
N ARG A 154 16.30 4.76 -5.42
CA ARG A 154 17.51 4.00 -5.76
C ARG A 154 18.56 4.86 -6.47
N LYS A 155 18.14 5.76 -7.37
CA LYS A 155 19.06 6.71 -8.02
C LYS A 155 19.73 7.66 -7.02
N LYS A 156 18.97 8.21 -6.06
CA LYS A 156 19.52 9.09 -5.01
C LYS A 156 20.56 8.40 -4.13
N PHE A 157 20.44 7.08 -3.96
CA PHE A 157 21.39 6.31 -3.15
C PHE A 157 22.68 5.91 -3.89
N LYS A 158 22.67 5.99 -5.23
CA LYS A 158 23.83 5.73 -6.11
C LYS A 158 24.66 6.99 -6.40
N SER A 159 24.08 8.18 -6.25
CA SER A 159 24.77 9.47 -6.32
C SER A 159 25.44 9.81 -4.99
#